data_AF-A0A7J4USD2-F1
#
_entry.id   AF-A0A7J4USD2-F1
#
_cell.length_a   1.000
_cell.length_b   1.000
_cell.length_c   1.000
_cell.angle_alpha   90.00
_cell.angle_beta   90.00
_cell.angle_gamma   90.00
#
_symmetry.space_group_name_H-M   'P 1'
#
loop_
_entity.id
_entity.type
_entity.pdbx_description
1 polymer ?
#
loop_
_entity_poly.entity_id
_entity_poly.type
_entity_poly.pdbx_seq_one_letter_code
_entity_poly.pdbx_strand_id
1 'polypeptide(L)'
;IGDDVQIEEGFEANGWINIRNPLPTIIFLFMYLTQLLRLGEEEAAEELLSEILEGEKEKGNDEDPLVIPRGSYISDEMWRVSTPVIVKNECRLHGNFRAVDISIGEDVNLFGSIRAREGVVIGNGTRIHGDVTTREGNITLREGSHILGDISCNKLELHEGARVEGTIRAKDGMQIRSKGRKPQE
;
A
#
# COMPACT_ATOMS: atom_id res chain seq x y z
N ILE A 1 -1.39 6.68 12.33
CA ILE A 1 -2.49 7.35 11.60
C ILE A 1 -2.21 8.83 11.79
N GLY A 2 -1.85 9.51 10.70
CA GLY A 2 -1.22 10.83 10.75
C GLY A 2 -2.16 11.94 11.23
N ASP A 3 -1.68 12.78 12.13
CA ASP A 3 -2.23 14.10 12.41
C ASP A 3 -2.27 14.93 11.11
N ASP A 4 -3.24 15.83 11.00
CA ASP A 4 -3.38 16.76 9.86
C ASP A 4 -3.64 16.09 8.49
N VAL A 5 -4.33 14.94 8.48
CA VAL A 5 -4.84 14.32 7.25
C VAL A 5 -6.21 14.90 6.91
N GLN A 6 -6.40 15.32 5.65
CA GLN A 6 -7.71 15.77 5.13
C GLN A 6 -8.36 14.66 4.29
N ILE A 7 -9.60 14.31 4.64
CA ILE A 7 -10.45 13.33 3.94
C ILE A 7 -11.78 14.02 3.61
N GLU A 8 -12.12 14.15 2.32
CA GLU A 8 -13.31 14.91 1.90
C GLU A 8 -14.62 14.11 1.93
N GLU A 9 -14.65 12.89 1.40
CA GLU A 9 -15.92 12.13 1.19
C GLU A 9 -15.91 10.76 1.89
N GLY A 10 -15.11 10.63 2.94
CA GLY A 10 -14.95 9.37 3.68
C GLY A 10 -14.05 8.37 2.96
N PHE A 11 -13.72 7.28 3.65
CA PHE A 11 -12.93 6.17 3.11
C PHE A 11 -13.45 4.88 3.72
N GLU A 12 -13.65 3.87 2.89
CA GLU A 12 -14.12 2.54 3.32
C GLU A 12 -12.91 1.60 3.43
N ALA A 13 -12.48 1.35 4.67
CA ALA A 13 -11.44 0.37 4.97
C ALA A 13 -12.07 -0.95 5.39
N ASN A 14 -11.86 -2.00 4.62
CA ASN A 14 -12.10 -3.36 5.11
C ASN A 14 -10.80 -3.86 5.76
N GLY A 15 -10.55 -3.45 7.00
CA GLY A 15 -9.33 -3.81 7.73
C GLY A 15 -9.41 -3.55 9.23
N TRP A 16 -8.60 -4.26 10.01
CA TRP A 16 -8.52 -4.09 11.46
C TRP A 16 -7.96 -2.69 11.81
N ILE A 17 -8.69 -1.92 12.62
CA ILE A 17 -8.25 -0.61 13.11
C ILE A 17 -7.24 -0.84 14.23
N ASN A 18 -5.99 -0.42 14.03
CA ASN A 18 -4.93 -0.55 15.03
C ASN A 18 -4.74 0.77 15.79
N ILE A 19 -4.93 0.77 17.12
CA ILE A 19 -4.94 1.98 17.97
C ILE A 19 -3.51 2.30 18.43
N ARG A 20 -2.98 3.47 18.03
CA ARG A 20 -1.57 3.85 18.22
C ARG A 20 -1.21 4.49 19.55
N ASN A 21 -2.16 4.66 20.46
CA ASN A 21 -1.86 5.02 21.83
C ASN A 21 -2.26 3.86 22.73
N PRO A 22 -1.39 2.86 22.91
CA PRO A 22 -1.72 1.69 23.70
C PRO A 22 -1.74 2.02 25.19
N LEU A 23 -1.16 3.14 25.63
CA LEU A 23 -1.08 3.50 27.05
C LEU A 23 -2.45 3.59 27.73
N PRO A 24 -3.44 4.37 27.24
CA PRO A 24 -4.79 4.38 27.80
C PRO A 24 -5.44 3.00 27.87
N THR A 25 -5.30 2.19 26.81
CA THR A 25 -5.88 0.85 26.73
C THR A 25 -5.19 -0.13 27.68
N ILE A 26 -3.86 -0.11 27.75
CA ILE A 26 -3.05 -0.90 28.68
C ILE A 26 -3.40 -0.50 30.12
N ILE A 27 -3.47 0.80 30.42
CA ILE A 27 -3.86 1.29 31.76
C ILE A 27 -5.27 0.83 32.11
N PHE A 28 -6.21 0.92 31.17
CA PHE A 28 -7.58 0.43 31.36
C PHE A 28 -7.61 -1.08 31.64
N LEU A 29 -6.88 -1.89 30.85
CA LEU A 29 -6.75 -3.33 31.05
C LEU A 29 -6.16 -3.66 32.42
N PHE A 30 -5.06 -2.98 32.81
CA PHE A 30 -4.44 -3.17 34.12
C PHE A 30 -5.38 -2.77 35.25
N MET A 31 -6.11 -1.67 35.11
CA MET A 31 -7.08 -1.21 36.10
C MET A 31 -8.23 -2.22 36.22
N TYR A 32 -8.73 -2.74 35.10
CA TYR A 32 -9.81 -3.73 35.06
C TYR A 32 -9.37 -5.07 35.64
N LEU A 33 -8.18 -5.57 35.28
CA LEU A 33 -7.60 -6.78 35.87
C LEU A 33 -7.39 -6.62 37.38
N THR A 34 -6.89 -5.46 37.82
CA THR A 34 -6.75 -5.13 39.25
C THR A 34 -8.11 -5.12 39.96
N GLN A 35 -9.17 -4.65 39.28
CA GLN A 35 -10.54 -4.65 39.81
C GLN A 35 -11.06 -6.08 40.00
N LEU A 36 -10.90 -6.96 39.00
CA LEU A 36 -11.31 -8.37 39.06
C LEU A 36 -10.59 -9.12 40.19
N LEU A 37 -9.27 -8.95 40.28
CA LEU A 37 -8.46 -9.55 41.34
C LEU A 37 -8.84 -9.03 42.73
N ARG A 38 -9.21 -7.74 42.86
CA ARG A 38 -9.70 -7.17 44.12
C ARG A 38 -11.08 -7.70 44.52
N LEU A 39 -11.90 -8.09 43.55
CA LEU A 39 -13.23 -8.69 43.76
C LEU A 39 -13.17 -10.20 44.02
N GLY A 40 -12.00 -10.82 43.85
CA GLY A 40 -11.82 -12.27 43.98
C GLY A 40 -12.34 -13.05 42.76
N GLU A 41 -12.58 -12.38 41.63
CA GLU A 41 -13.03 -13.00 40.38
C GLU A 41 -11.82 -13.51 39.59
N GLU A 42 -11.18 -14.56 40.10
CA GLU A 42 -9.98 -15.16 39.51
C GLU A 42 -10.26 -15.79 38.14
N GLU A 43 -11.41 -16.45 37.96
CA GLU A 43 -11.82 -17.05 36.67
C GLU A 43 -11.96 -16.00 35.55
N ALA A 44 -12.62 -14.87 35.84
CA ALA A 44 -12.78 -13.79 34.87
C ALA A 44 -11.46 -13.07 34.55
N ALA A 45 -10.55 -13.00 35.53
CA ALA A 45 -9.21 -12.46 35.32
C ALA A 45 -8.34 -13.37 34.43
N GLU A 46 -8.43 -14.69 34.62
CA GLU A 46 -7.77 -15.68 33.76
C GLU A 46 -8.34 -15.68 32.34
N GLU A 47 -9.66 -15.61 32.19
CA GLU A 47 -10.35 -15.53 30.89
C GLU A 47 -9.89 -14.27 30.12
N LEU A 48 -9.94 -13.10 30.75
CA LEU A 48 -9.45 -11.84 30.16
C LEU A 48 -7.98 -11.96 29.72
N LEU A 49 -7.12 -12.53 30.56
CA LEU A 49 -5.69 -12.68 30.25
C LEU A 49 -5.47 -13.63 29.07
N SER A 50 -6.24 -14.73 29.00
CA SER A 50 -6.19 -15.68 27.89
C SER A 50 -6.66 -15.05 26.58
N GLU A 51 -7.77 -14.30 26.58
CA GLU A 51 -8.27 -13.60 25.40
C GLU A 51 -7.25 -12.59 24.84
N ILE A 52 -6.53 -11.88 25.72
CA ILE A 52 -5.50 -10.92 25.32
C ILE A 52 -4.27 -11.64 24.74
N LEU A 53 -3.79 -12.71 25.38
CA LEU A 53 -2.58 -13.42 24.97
C LEU A 53 -2.78 -14.36 23.77
N GLU A 54 -3.99 -14.90 23.59
CA GLU A 54 -4.35 -15.78 22.49
C GLU A 54 -4.92 -15.00 21.30
N GLY A 55 -5.58 -13.87 21.56
CA GLY A 55 -6.03 -12.92 20.53
C GLY A 55 -4.88 -12.28 19.73
N GLU A 56 -3.64 -12.35 20.22
CA GLU A 56 -2.43 -11.96 19.49
C GLU A 56 -1.87 -13.06 18.58
N LYS A 57 -2.26 -14.34 18.76
CA LYS A 57 -1.73 -15.48 17.99
C LYS A 57 -2.53 -15.85 16.75
N GLU A 58 -3.74 -15.30 16.59
CA GLU A 58 -4.57 -15.49 15.40
C GLU A 58 -5.05 -14.14 14.83
N LYS A 59 -4.19 -13.46 14.07
CA LYS A 59 -4.58 -12.58 12.94
C LYS A 59 -3.36 -12.18 12.12
N GLY A 60 -3.46 -12.43 10.82
CA GLY A 60 -2.36 -12.29 9.86
C GLY A 60 -1.82 -10.86 9.69
N ASN A 61 -0.58 -10.83 9.20
CA ASN A 61 0.23 -9.68 8.79
C ASN A 61 0.44 -8.60 9.87
N ASP A 62 1.65 -8.59 10.45
CA ASP A 62 2.27 -7.49 11.23
C ASP A 62 2.40 -6.15 10.46
N GLU A 63 1.73 -6.02 9.33
CA GLU A 63 1.84 -4.87 8.47
C GLU A 63 0.57 -4.03 8.61
N ASP A 64 0.72 -2.80 9.09
CA ASP A 64 -0.34 -1.79 9.10
C ASP A 64 -1.09 -1.83 7.75
N PRO A 65 -2.40 -2.13 7.71
CA PRO A 65 -3.14 -2.32 6.47
C PRO A 65 -3.16 -1.06 5.59
N LEU A 66 -3.06 0.12 6.23
CA LEU A 66 -2.92 1.41 5.57
C LEU A 66 -2.21 2.40 6.49
N VAL A 67 -1.07 2.94 6.03
CA VAL A 67 -0.35 4.02 6.72
C VAL A 67 -0.45 5.30 5.90
N ILE A 68 -1.21 6.27 6.40
CA ILE A 68 -1.30 7.60 5.81
C ILE A 68 -0.45 8.57 6.64
N PRO A 69 0.61 9.17 6.05
CA PRO A 69 1.47 10.12 6.75
C PRO A 69 0.76 11.46 6.99
N ARG A 70 1.34 12.28 7.87
CA ARG A 70 0.80 13.61 8.17
C ARG A 70 0.83 14.52 6.93
N GLY A 71 -0.16 15.40 6.82
CA GLY A 71 -0.28 16.33 5.70
C GLY A 71 -0.68 15.68 4.36
N SER A 72 -1.22 14.47 4.40
CA SER A 72 -1.79 13.80 3.23
C SER A 72 -3.17 14.37 2.92
N TYR A 73 -3.48 14.45 1.63
CA TYR A 73 -4.81 14.81 1.14
C TYR A 73 -5.38 13.63 0.35
N ILE A 74 -6.52 13.12 0.78
CA ILE A 74 -7.18 11.96 0.17
C ILE A 74 -8.63 12.32 -0.15
N SER A 75 -8.97 12.22 -1.43
CA SER A 75 -10.34 12.29 -1.94
C SER A 75 -10.60 11.11 -2.88
N ASP A 76 -11.86 10.94 -3.30
CA ASP A 76 -12.21 9.91 -4.30
C ASP A 76 -11.49 10.17 -5.64
N GLU A 77 -11.23 11.45 -5.95
CA GLU A 77 -10.49 11.82 -7.15
C GLU A 77 -8.98 11.68 -6.98
N MET A 78 -8.42 12.01 -5.82
CA MET A 78 -6.97 12.26 -5.71
C MET A 78 -6.36 11.94 -4.34
N TRP A 79 -5.29 11.15 -4.37
CA TRP A 79 -4.48 10.79 -3.22
C TRP A 79 -3.12 11.46 -3.34
N ARG A 80 -2.87 12.51 -2.55
CA ARG A 80 -1.66 13.32 -2.60
C ARG A 80 -0.86 13.17 -1.32
N VAL A 81 0.40 12.76 -1.48
CA VAL A 81 1.37 12.68 -0.39
C VAL A 81 2.72 13.28 -0.80
N SER A 82 3.47 13.80 0.16
CA SER A 82 4.82 14.32 -0.04
C SER A 82 5.92 13.27 0.16
N THR A 83 5.54 12.05 0.51
CA THR A 83 6.42 10.89 0.73
C THR A 83 6.22 9.85 -0.36
N PRO A 84 7.03 8.77 -0.39
CA PRO A 84 6.74 7.62 -1.23
C PRO A 84 5.40 6.96 -0.90
N VAL A 85 4.75 6.38 -1.90
CA VAL A 85 3.59 5.48 -1.77
C VAL A 85 4.05 4.06 -2.03
N ILE A 86 3.65 3.15 -1.15
CA ILE A 86 3.88 1.72 -1.29
C ILE A 86 2.51 1.04 -1.25
N VAL A 87 2.12 0.47 -2.38
CA VAL A 87 0.98 -0.44 -2.48
C VAL A 87 1.52 -1.86 -2.49
N LYS A 88 1.01 -2.70 -1.60
CA LYS A 88 1.43 -4.11 -1.49
C LYS A 88 0.68 -4.99 -2.49
N ASN A 89 0.83 -6.29 -2.34
CA ASN A 89 0.31 -7.26 -3.30
C ASN A 89 -1.22 -7.41 -3.17
N GLU A 90 -1.85 -7.94 -4.21
CA GLU A 90 -3.26 -8.39 -4.22
C GLU A 90 -4.26 -7.29 -3.81
N CYS A 91 -3.90 -6.04 -4.03
CA CYS A 91 -4.73 -4.89 -3.69
C CYS A 91 -5.67 -4.53 -4.85
N ARG A 92 -6.85 -4.02 -4.51
CA ARG A 92 -7.74 -3.34 -5.46
C ARG A 92 -7.99 -1.93 -4.98
N LEU A 93 -7.55 -0.95 -5.76
CA LEU A 93 -7.56 0.47 -5.36
C LEU A 93 -8.27 1.32 -6.41
N HIS A 94 -8.94 2.37 -5.94
CA HIS A 94 -9.54 3.40 -6.77
C HIS A 94 -8.95 4.76 -6.39
N GLY A 95 -8.64 5.58 -7.39
CA GLY A 95 -8.18 6.95 -7.19
C GLY A 95 -6.84 7.25 -7.89
N ASN A 96 -6.56 8.54 -8.05
CA ASN A 96 -5.34 9.02 -8.70
C ASN A 96 -4.23 9.26 -7.69
N PHE A 97 -3.09 8.59 -7.84
CA PHE A 97 -1.97 8.69 -6.91
C PHE A 97 -0.98 9.78 -7.32
N ARG A 98 -0.63 10.68 -6.39
CA ARG A 98 0.47 11.64 -6.55
C ARG A 98 1.42 11.62 -5.37
N ALA A 99 2.67 11.28 -5.66
CA ALA A 99 3.70 11.08 -4.64
C ALA A 99 5.09 11.48 -5.18
N VAL A 100 6.10 11.36 -4.31
CA VAL A 100 7.51 11.49 -4.74
C VAL A 100 7.92 10.27 -5.56
N ASP A 101 7.72 9.08 -4.99
CA ASP A 101 7.91 7.76 -5.61
C ASP A 101 6.69 6.89 -5.40
N ILE A 102 6.46 5.94 -6.32
CA ILE A 102 5.34 5.01 -6.23
C ILE A 102 5.83 3.59 -6.52
N SER A 103 5.68 2.70 -5.55
CA SER A 103 5.95 1.26 -5.71
C SER A 103 4.65 0.50 -5.55
N ILE A 104 4.25 -0.22 -6.59
CA ILE A 104 3.06 -1.08 -6.57
C ILE A 104 3.52 -2.53 -6.66
N GLY A 105 3.02 -3.34 -5.73
CA GLY A 105 3.31 -4.77 -5.61
C GLY A 105 2.70 -5.61 -6.73
N GLU A 106 2.58 -6.90 -6.46
CA GLU A 106 2.13 -7.92 -7.40
C GLU A 106 0.60 -8.07 -7.40
N ASP A 107 0.04 -8.45 -8.54
CA ASP A 107 -1.40 -8.76 -8.70
C ASP A 107 -2.35 -7.66 -8.20
N VAL A 108 -1.92 -6.40 -8.31
CA VAL A 108 -2.72 -5.23 -7.96
C VAL A 108 -3.61 -4.83 -9.13
N ASN A 109 -4.85 -4.46 -8.86
CA ASN A 109 -5.73 -3.79 -9.82
C ASN A 109 -5.96 -2.34 -9.37
N LEU A 110 -5.32 -1.40 -10.04
CA LEU A 110 -5.47 0.02 -9.79
C LEU A 110 -6.38 0.65 -10.84
N PHE A 111 -7.45 1.28 -10.37
CA PHE A 111 -8.36 2.09 -11.17
C PHE A 111 -8.05 3.56 -10.95
N GLY A 112 -7.32 4.17 -11.91
CA GLY A 112 -6.85 5.54 -11.79
C GLY A 112 -5.43 5.72 -12.31
N SER A 113 -5.05 6.98 -12.50
CA SER A 113 -3.75 7.38 -13.01
C SER A 113 -2.73 7.60 -11.89
N ILE A 114 -1.47 7.32 -12.20
CA ILE A 114 -0.33 7.45 -11.29
C ILE A 114 0.57 8.58 -11.78
N ARG A 115 0.94 9.49 -10.87
CA ARG A 115 1.97 10.48 -11.13
C ARG A 115 2.99 10.54 -9.99
N ALA A 116 4.22 10.15 -10.28
CA ALA A 116 5.35 10.31 -9.38
C ALA A 116 6.27 11.46 -9.82
N ARG A 117 7.08 11.98 -8.90
CA ARG A 117 8.13 12.95 -9.25
C ARG A 117 9.38 12.22 -9.75
N GLU A 118 9.82 11.24 -8.98
CA GLU A 118 11.07 10.51 -9.18
C GLU A 118 10.80 9.21 -9.95
N GLY A 119 10.33 8.15 -9.31
CA GLY A 119 10.17 6.84 -9.96
C GLY A 119 8.81 6.19 -9.78
N VAL A 120 8.52 5.25 -10.69
CA VAL A 120 7.41 4.29 -10.53
C VAL A 120 7.91 2.87 -10.77
N VAL A 121 7.58 1.95 -9.87
CA VAL A 121 7.81 0.51 -10.05
C VAL A 121 6.49 -0.22 -9.99
N ILE A 122 6.17 -0.99 -11.03
CA ILE A 122 4.95 -1.78 -11.14
C ILE A 122 5.31 -3.26 -11.09
N GLY A 123 4.80 -3.96 -10.07
CA GLY A 123 5.04 -5.37 -9.81
C GLY A 123 4.42 -6.33 -10.84
N ASN A 124 4.66 -7.62 -10.62
CA ASN A 124 4.23 -8.68 -11.53
C ASN A 124 2.70 -8.79 -11.60
N GLY A 125 2.14 -9.08 -12.77
CA GLY A 125 0.69 -9.31 -12.93
C GLY A 125 -0.21 -8.10 -12.65
N THR A 126 0.36 -6.96 -12.26
CA THR A 126 -0.37 -5.77 -11.85
C THR A 126 -0.97 -5.03 -13.05
N ARG A 127 -2.23 -4.62 -12.91
CA ARG A 127 -3.00 -3.87 -13.91
C ARG A 127 -3.25 -2.45 -13.45
N ILE A 128 -2.97 -1.49 -14.31
CA ILE A 128 -3.27 -0.07 -14.09
C ILE A 128 -4.21 0.42 -15.19
N HIS A 129 -5.40 0.82 -14.78
CA HIS A 129 -6.41 1.40 -15.65
C HIS A 129 -6.29 2.92 -15.65
N GLY A 130 -5.21 3.42 -16.25
CA GLY A 130 -4.90 4.85 -16.30
C GLY A 130 -3.47 5.11 -16.75
N ASP A 131 -3.12 6.38 -16.77
CA ASP A 131 -1.81 6.85 -17.22
C ASP A 131 -0.76 6.66 -16.12
N VAL A 132 0.48 6.38 -16.52
CA VAL A 132 1.62 6.31 -15.60
C VAL A 132 2.66 7.35 -16.01
N THR A 133 2.82 8.36 -15.17
CA THR A 133 3.72 9.50 -15.45
C THR A 133 4.76 9.69 -14.35
N THR A 134 6.02 9.88 -14.74
CA THR A 134 7.06 10.47 -13.88
C THR A 134 7.45 11.85 -14.40
N ARG A 135 7.80 12.76 -13.49
CA ARG A 135 8.28 14.10 -13.89
C ARG A 135 9.75 14.05 -14.31
N GLU A 136 10.59 13.42 -13.50
CA GLU A 136 12.06 13.52 -13.59
C GLU A 136 12.78 12.17 -13.45
N GLY A 137 12.07 11.05 -13.38
CA GLY A 137 12.74 9.76 -13.35
C GLY A 137 12.03 8.66 -14.12
N ASN A 138 12.21 7.43 -13.65
CA ASN A 138 12.10 6.25 -14.49
C ASN A 138 10.88 5.41 -14.11
N ILE A 139 10.38 4.67 -15.10
CA ILE A 139 9.29 3.71 -14.90
C ILE A 139 9.84 2.32 -15.14
N THR A 140 9.55 1.40 -14.22
CA THR A 140 9.91 -0.02 -14.33
C THR A 140 8.66 -0.87 -14.32
N LEU A 141 8.43 -1.61 -15.40
CA LEU A 141 7.31 -2.55 -15.56
C LEU A 141 7.81 -3.99 -15.45
N ARG A 142 7.31 -4.73 -14.47
CA ARG A 142 7.68 -6.14 -14.22
C ARG A 142 6.85 -7.11 -15.06
N GLU A 143 7.09 -8.41 -14.90
CA GLU A 143 6.52 -9.46 -15.75
C GLU A 143 4.99 -9.50 -15.67
N GLY A 144 4.33 -9.52 -16.83
CA GLY A 144 2.87 -9.59 -16.88
C GLY A 144 2.14 -8.33 -16.42
N SER A 145 2.85 -7.24 -16.11
CA SER A 145 2.22 -5.95 -15.81
C SER A 145 1.50 -5.39 -17.04
N HIS A 146 0.36 -4.76 -16.84
CA HIS A 146 -0.51 -4.27 -17.91
C HIS A 146 -0.96 -2.84 -17.63
N ILE A 147 -0.53 -1.90 -18.45
CA ILE A 147 -0.94 -0.50 -18.39
C ILE A 147 -1.98 -0.25 -19.48
N LEU A 148 -3.19 0.18 -19.09
CA LEU A 148 -4.26 0.59 -19.98
C LEU A 148 -4.34 2.12 -20.00
N GLY A 149 -3.32 2.74 -20.59
CA GLY A 149 -3.13 4.19 -20.61
C GLY A 149 -1.76 4.59 -21.15
N ASP A 150 -1.50 5.89 -21.15
CA ASP A 150 -0.25 6.44 -21.65
C ASP A 150 0.87 6.35 -20.61
N ILE A 151 2.11 6.20 -21.09
CA ILE A 151 3.32 6.23 -20.26
C ILE A 151 4.16 7.44 -20.63
N SER A 152 4.55 8.24 -19.64
CA SER A 152 5.46 9.36 -19.83
C SER A 152 6.55 9.38 -18.75
N CYS A 153 7.81 9.20 -19.15
CA CYS A 153 8.96 9.18 -18.24
C CYS A 153 10.26 9.62 -18.90
N ASN A 154 11.35 9.64 -18.12
CA ASN A 154 12.70 9.78 -18.66
C ASN A 154 13.16 8.47 -19.30
N LYS A 155 13.40 7.42 -18.52
CA LYS A 155 13.71 6.07 -19.03
C LYS A 155 12.59 5.08 -18.69
N LEU A 156 12.23 4.23 -19.64
CA LEU A 156 11.31 3.10 -19.42
C LEU A 156 12.08 1.78 -19.43
N GLU A 157 11.97 1.01 -18.37
CA GLU A 157 12.41 -0.39 -18.32
C GLU A 157 11.18 -1.29 -18.32
N LEU A 158 10.98 -2.09 -19.38
CA LEU A 158 9.89 -3.06 -19.41
C LEU A 158 10.39 -4.49 -19.49
N HIS A 159 9.71 -5.38 -18.77
CA HIS A 159 9.84 -6.81 -18.99
C HIS A 159 9.24 -7.19 -20.35
N GLU A 160 9.77 -8.22 -21.02
CA GLU A 160 9.25 -8.72 -22.30
C GLU A 160 7.77 -9.15 -22.26
N GLY A 161 7.31 -9.56 -21.07
CA GLY A 161 5.92 -9.94 -20.81
C GLY A 161 5.02 -8.79 -20.36
N ALA A 162 5.53 -7.56 -20.23
CA ALA A 162 4.72 -6.39 -19.87
C ALA A 162 3.96 -5.87 -21.09
N ARG A 163 2.77 -5.31 -20.87
CA ARG A 163 1.88 -4.78 -21.92
C ARG A 163 1.50 -3.33 -21.63
N VAL A 164 1.47 -2.53 -22.68
CA VAL A 164 1.05 -1.13 -22.62
C VAL A 164 0.07 -0.90 -23.77
N GLU A 165 -1.15 -0.53 -23.43
CA GLU A 165 -2.22 -0.16 -24.36
C GLU A 165 -2.37 1.36 -24.34
N GLY A 166 -1.42 2.05 -24.95
CA GLY A 166 -1.37 3.50 -25.00
C GLY A 166 -0.08 3.98 -25.68
N THR A 167 0.15 5.28 -25.60
CA THR A 167 1.35 5.92 -26.14
C THR A 167 2.48 5.88 -25.12
N ILE A 168 3.68 5.49 -25.55
CA ILE A 168 4.88 5.53 -24.72
C ILE A 168 5.73 6.74 -25.11
N ARG A 169 6.07 7.56 -24.12
CA ARG A 169 7.02 8.69 -24.23
C ARG A 169 8.13 8.50 -23.20
N ALA A 170 9.29 8.05 -23.65
CA ALA A 170 10.49 7.90 -22.82
C ALA A 170 11.63 8.76 -23.41
N LYS A 171 11.96 9.87 -22.75
CA LYS A 171 12.93 10.86 -23.25
C LYS A 171 14.33 10.29 -23.48
N ASP A 172 14.78 9.45 -22.56
CA ASP A 172 16.12 8.84 -22.56
C ASP A 172 16.10 7.42 -23.16
N GLY A 173 14.97 7.01 -23.72
CA GLY A 173 14.78 5.73 -24.37
C GLY A 173 14.16 4.65 -23.50
N MET A 174 14.01 3.48 -24.12
CA MET A 174 13.34 2.31 -23.56
C MET A 174 14.28 1.10 -23.59
N GLN A 175 14.25 0.29 -22.53
CA GLN A 175 15.00 -0.95 -22.44
C GLN A 175 14.05 -2.12 -22.15
N ILE A 176 14.10 -3.16 -22.98
CA ILE A 176 13.37 -4.40 -22.77
C ILE A 176 14.29 -5.39 -22.05
N ARG A 177 13.81 -5.97 -20.95
CA ARG A 177 14.50 -7.06 -20.22
C ARG A 177 13.74 -8.37 -20.46
N SER A 178 14.42 -9.37 -21.01
CA SER A 178 13.92 -10.75 -21.00
C SER A 178 14.47 -11.51 -19.80
N LYS A 179 13.73 -12.53 -19.34
CA LYS A 179 14.35 -13.53 -18.46
C LYS A 179 15.39 -14.25 -19.32
N GLY A 180 16.67 -14.05 -19.01
CA GLY A 180 17.75 -14.84 -19.59
C GLY A 180 17.39 -16.31 -19.44
N ARG A 181 17.24 -16.99 -20.59
CA ARG A 181 17.04 -18.44 -20.67
C ARG A 181 18.12 -19.08 -19.79
N LYS A 182 17.74 -19.67 -18.65
CA LYS A 182 18.68 -20.50 -17.89
C LYS A 182 19.19 -21.58 -18.86
N PRO A 183 20.50 -21.80 -18.98
CA PRO A 183 21.01 -22.98 -19.67
C PRO A 183 20.36 -24.19 -19.00
N GLN A 184 19.71 -25.05 -19.79
CA GLN A 184 19.38 -26.40 -19.32
C GLN A 184 20.73 -27.12 -19.17
N GLU A 185 21.15 -27.35 -17.94
CA GLU A 185 22.11 -28.42 -17.61
C GLU A 185 21.34 -29.71 -17.32
#